data_AF-A0A2D7XQT5-F1
#
_entry.id   AF-A0A2D7XQT5-F1
#
_cell.length_a   1.000
_cell.length_b   1.000
_cell.length_c   1.000
_cell.angle_alpha   90.00
_cell.angle_beta   90.00
_cell.angle_gamma   90.00
#
_symmetry.space_group_name_H-M   'P 1'
#
loop_
_entity.id
_entity.type
_entity.pdbx_description
1 polymer ?
#
loop_
_entity_poly.entity_id
_entity_poly.type
_entity_poly.pdbx_seq_one_letter_code
_entity_poly.pdbx_strand_id
1 'polypeptide(L)'
;MVLNFGFFRQLIAAALLGCTAALINGPSFAQNNGLPNRDQSVVLLQTITTIGAECDLLAPWEVAAIRAMMEQEMSGWPLDRRHAAADEAHKKIAEADCDTPVVTGWIDGSKPNMQGEMLPGFLLTYKTIAEMDERPLVFTMNAVTLDTRPVVSAIDAKLAVLQAEGATPEGGKPWPDYISRTTDQINTVMKAYMDDETEARMKPDEVAALIAQAVMVTNLWYEGTYLQVEDGE
;
A
#
# COMPACT_ATOMS: atom_id res chain seq x y z
N MET A 1 -3.83 -1.28 14.01
CA MET A 1 -3.25 -2.01 12.87
C MET A 1 -2.18 -1.12 12.29
N VAL A 2 -0.99 -1.20 12.88
CA VAL A 2 0.19 -0.68 12.20
C VAL A 2 0.41 -1.71 11.11
N LEU A 3 0.04 -1.42 9.85
CA LEU A 3 0.67 -2.11 8.71
C LEU A 3 2.15 -2.12 9.06
N ASN A 4 2.71 -3.31 9.28
CA ASN A 4 3.88 -3.45 10.10
C ASN A 4 4.97 -2.58 9.47
N PHE A 5 5.50 -1.56 10.16
CA PHE A 5 6.57 -0.70 9.58
C PHE A 5 7.77 -1.54 9.13
N GLY A 6 7.87 -2.79 9.60
CA GLY A 6 8.75 -3.82 9.04
C GLY A 6 8.59 -4.02 7.54
N PHE A 7 7.36 -4.07 7.01
CA PHE A 7 7.07 -4.24 5.59
C PHE A 7 7.51 -3.05 4.75
N PHE A 8 7.26 -1.80 5.20
CA PHE A 8 7.76 -0.59 4.52
C PHE A 8 9.28 -0.57 4.42
N ARG A 9 9.98 -0.94 5.51
CA ARG A 9 11.43 -1.06 5.53
C ARG A 9 11.94 -2.24 4.69
N GLN A 10 11.20 -3.34 4.63
CA GLN A 10 11.53 -4.52 3.83
C GLN A 10 11.34 -4.29 2.33
N LEU A 11 10.27 -3.60 1.90
CA LEU A 11 10.06 -3.18 0.50
C LEU A 11 11.21 -2.31 0.01
N ILE A 12 11.59 -1.31 0.81
CA ILE A 12 12.73 -0.43 0.48
C ILE A 12 14.04 -1.22 0.47
N ALA A 13 14.27 -2.12 1.43
CA ALA A 13 15.49 -2.93 1.48
C ALA A 13 15.58 -3.95 0.33
N ALA A 14 14.48 -4.62 -0.02
CA ALA A 14 14.43 -5.62 -1.10
C ALA A 14 14.69 -4.99 -2.47
N ALA A 15 14.09 -3.82 -2.74
CA ALA A 15 14.30 -3.09 -3.98
C ALA A 15 15.73 -2.53 -4.11
N LEU A 16 16.33 -2.04 -3.00
CA LEU A 16 17.70 -1.53 -3.02
C LEU A 16 18.74 -2.62 -3.18
N LEU A 17 18.52 -3.81 -2.61
CA LEU A 17 19.40 -4.96 -2.80
C LEU A 17 19.37 -5.46 -4.25
N GLY A 18 18.22 -5.44 -4.92
CA GLY A 18 18.12 -5.71 -6.36
C GLY A 18 18.89 -4.71 -7.23
N CYS A 19 18.94 -3.43 -6.83
CA CYS A 19 19.65 -2.37 -7.54
C CYS A 19 21.17 -2.35 -7.33
N THR A 20 21.70 -2.98 -6.26
CA THR A 20 23.16 -2.97 -5.99
C THR A 20 24.00 -3.71 -7.03
N ALA A 21 23.42 -4.56 -7.87
CA ALA A 21 24.15 -5.20 -8.97
C ALA A 21 24.32 -4.28 -10.20
N ALA A 22 23.53 -3.20 -10.34
CA ALA A 22 23.50 -2.37 -11.55
C ALA A 22 24.02 -0.92 -11.37
N LEU A 23 24.19 -0.42 -10.13
CA LEU A 23 24.42 1.01 -9.87
C LEU A 23 25.82 1.40 -9.33
N ILE A 24 26.86 0.59 -9.52
CA ILE A 24 28.21 0.89 -8.96
C ILE A 24 28.93 2.10 -9.64
N ASN A 25 28.40 2.71 -10.71
CA ASN A 25 29.12 3.76 -11.46
C ASN A 25 28.47 5.17 -11.47
N GLY A 26 27.77 5.57 -10.41
CA GLY A 26 27.26 6.95 -10.24
C GLY A 26 27.94 7.69 -9.07
N PRO A 27 28.55 8.88 -9.28
CA PRO A 27 29.33 9.56 -8.23
C PRO A 27 28.52 10.22 -7.09
N SER A 28 27.20 10.02 -7.00
CA SER A 28 26.35 10.75 -6.05
C SER A 28 25.64 9.88 -4.99
N PHE A 29 25.69 8.55 -5.09
CA PHE A 29 25.11 7.66 -4.05
C PHE A 29 26.13 7.19 -3.01
N ALA A 30 27.40 7.57 -3.17
CA ALA A 30 28.52 7.05 -2.37
C ALA A 30 28.69 7.67 -0.97
N GLN A 31 27.74 8.45 -0.45
CA GLN A 31 27.88 9.09 0.87
C GLN A 31 27.07 8.47 2.03
N ASN A 32 26.29 7.41 1.81
CA ASN A 32 25.74 6.63 2.92
C ASN A 32 25.71 5.13 2.56
N ASN A 33 26.57 4.33 3.19
CA ASN A 33 26.52 2.86 3.19
C ASN A 33 25.30 2.31 3.98
N GLY A 34 24.16 3.01 3.93
CA GLY A 34 22.98 2.73 4.76
C GLY A 34 21.69 2.89 3.97
N LEU A 35 20.68 2.12 4.36
CA LEU A 35 19.32 2.25 3.84
C LEU A 35 18.84 3.71 3.96
N PRO A 36 18.02 4.22 3.01
CA PRO A 36 17.43 5.54 3.08
C PRO A 36 16.80 5.80 4.45
N ASN A 37 16.99 7.00 4.97
CA ASN A 37 16.24 7.45 6.14
C ASN A 37 14.78 7.72 5.76
N ARG A 38 13.93 7.99 6.76
CA ARG A 38 12.48 8.17 6.58
C ARG A 38 12.14 9.26 5.55
N ASP A 39 12.84 10.39 5.58
CA ASP A 39 12.65 11.50 4.62
C ASP A 39 13.03 11.08 3.20
N GLN A 40 14.19 10.45 3.05
CA GLN A 40 14.67 9.95 1.76
C GLN A 40 13.75 8.87 1.18
N SER A 41 13.18 8.01 2.04
CA SER A 41 12.20 7.00 1.65
C SER A 41 10.93 7.62 1.06
N VAL A 42 10.36 8.64 1.72
CA VAL A 42 9.16 9.33 1.23
C VAL A 42 9.45 10.03 -0.10
N VAL A 43 10.57 10.75 -0.22
CA VAL A 43 10.99 11.41 -1.46
C VAL A 43 11.12 10.40 -2.61
N LEU A 44 11.78 9.27 -2.35
CA LEU A 44 11.98 8.20 -3.34
C LEU A 44 10.64 7.62 -3.78
N LEU A 45 9.77 7.25 -2.84
CA LEU A 45 8.46 6.66 -3.16
C LEU A 45 7.52 7.66 -3.85
N GLN A 46 7.60 8.95 -3.54
CA GLN A 46 6.83 9.96 -4.25
C GLN A 46 7.32 10.15 -5.69
N THR A 47 8.64 10.07 -5.90
CA THR A 47 9.23 10.06 -7.24
C THR A 47 8.75 8.85 -8.04
N ILE A 48 8.87 7.65 -7.46
CA ILE A 48 8.47 6.39 -8.07
C ILE A 48 6.97 6.37 -8.40
N THR A 49 6.11 6.78 -7.47
CA THR A 49 4.66 6.75 -7.69
C THR A 49 4.19 7.77 -8.72
N THR A 50 4.91 8.90 -8.86
CA THR A 50 4.58 9.91 -9.89
C THR A 50 5.02 9.43 -11.26
N ILE A 51 6.32 9.14 -11.43
CA ILE A 51 6.87 8.67 -12.71
C ILE A 51 6.26 7.33 -13.11
N GLY A 52 6.12 6.40 -12.17
CA GLY A 52 5.52 5.09 -12.44
C GLY A 52 4.06 5.16 -12.87
N ALA A 53 3.31 6.18 -12.42
CA ALA A 53 1.96 6.43 -12.92
C ALA A 53 1.97 7.10 -14.30
N GLU A 54 2.80 8.12 -14.50
CA GLU A 54 2.92 8.85 -15.78
C GLU A 54 3.41 7.96 -16.93
N CYS A 55 4.22 6.95 -16.61
CA CYS A 55 4.82 6.02 -17.55
C CYS A 55 4.09 4.67 -17.62
N ASP A 56 2.91 4.53 -17.01
CA ASP A 56 2.11 3.29 -16.97
C ASP A 56 2.87 2.05 -16.43
N LEU A 57 3.88 2.26 -15.57
CA LEU A 57 4.67 1.18 -14.96
C LEU A 57 3.99 0.59 -13.72
N LEU A 58 3.16 1.39 -13.05
CA LEU A 58 2.37 1.02 -11.88
C LEU A 58 0.87 1.06 -12.21
N ALA A 59 0.15 0.04 -11.78
CA ALA A 59 -1.30 0.05 -11.82
C ALA A 59 -1.86 1.14 -10.86
N PRO A 60 -3.06 1.69 -11.11
CA PRO A 60 -3.64 2.72 -10.25
C PRO A 60 -3.72 2.34 -8.76
N TRP A 61 -4.03 1.08 -8.46
CA TRP A 61 -4.08 0.59 -7.08
C TRP A 61 -2.69 0.51 -6.43
N GLU A 62 -1.63 0.21 -7.19
CA GLU A 62 -0.25 0.17 -6.69
C GLU A 62 0.20 1.58 -6.27
N VAL A 63 -0.10 2.58 -7.11
CA VAL A 63 0.13 4.01 -6.81
C VAL A 63 -0.61 4.42 -5.53
N ALA A 64 -1.89 4.08 -5.44
CA ALA A 64 -2.73 4.40 -4.28
C ALA A 64 -2.22 3.74 -2.99
N ALA A 65 -1.82 2.47 -3.05
CA ALA A 65 -1.29 1.73 -1.91
C ALA A 65 0.03 2.31 -1.41
N ILE A 66 0.97 2.64 -2.30
CA ILE A 66 2.25 3.26 -1.91
C ILE A 66 2.00 4.65 -1.29
N ARG A 67 1.07 5.44 -1.84
CA ARG A 67 0.68 6.73 -1.27
C ARG A 67 0.04 6.60 0.12
N ALA A 68 -0.83 5.61 0.31
CA ALA A 68 -1.42 5.31 1.62
C ALA A 68 -0.32 5.00 2.66
N MET A 69 0.69 4.22 2.27
CA MET A 69 1.86 3.93 3.12
C MET A 69 2.68 5.19 3.43
N MET A 70 2.91 6.06 2.43
CA MET A 70 3.59 7.34 2.66
C MET A 70 2.82 8.24 3.63
N GLU A 71 1.49 8.33 3.51
CA GLU A 71 0.67 9.12 4.44
C GLU A 71 0.73 8.58 5.87
N GLN A 72 0.70 7.25 6.03
CA GLN A 72 0.90 6.62 7.34
C GLN A 72 2.29 6.92 7.91
N GLU A 73 3.33 6.82 7.08
CA GLU A 73 4.71 7.11 7.43
C GLU A 73 4.90 8.59 7.86
N MET A 74 4.21 9.50 7.17
CA MET A 74 4.18 10.93 7.49
C MET A 74 3.20 11.28 8.61
N SER A 75 2.43 10.32 9.14
CA SER A 75 1.53 10.57 10.26
C SER A 75 2.32 11.10 11.46
N GLY A 76 1.91 12.28 11.96
CA GLY A 76 2.63 12.99 13.03
C GLY A 76 3.85 13.81 12.60
N TRP A 77 4.19 13.89 11.31
CA TRP A 77 5.23 14.81 10.85
C TRP A 77 4.74 16.26 10.94
N PRO A 78 5.61 17.19 11.38
CA PRO A 78 5.38 18.63 11.22
C PRO A 78 5.13 19.03 9.76
N LEU A 79 4.30 20.06 9.55
CA LEU A 79 3.89 20.51 8.22
C LEU A 79 5.07 20.98 7.36
N ASP A 80 6.02 21.70 7.96
CA ASP A 80 7.26 22.16 7.31
C ASP A 80 8.11 20.99 6.80
N ARG A 81 8.20 19.90 7.59
CA ARG A 81 8.90 18.68 7.16
C ARG A 81 8.20 18.01 5.97
N ARG A 82 6.87 17.94 5.99
CA ARG A 82 6.08 17.40 4.85
C ARG A 82 6.31 18.23 3.59
N HIS A 83 6.31 19.55 3.70
CA HIS A 83 6.62 20.44 2.57
C HIS A 83 8.04 20.25 2.04
N ALA A 84 9.04 20.17 2.92
CA ALA A 84 10.42 19.94 2.50
C ALA A 84 10.58 18.61 1.73
N ALA A 85 9.91 17.54 2.17
CA ALA A 85 9.91 16.26 1.46
C ALA A 85 9.22 16.37 0.08
N ALA A 86 8.09 17.06 0.00
CA ALA A 86 7.40 17.29 -1.27
C ALA A 86 8.23 18.13 -2.25
N ASP A 87 8.89 19.19 -1.78
CA ASP A 87 9.76 20.04 -2.60
C ASP A 87 10.96 19.25 -3.14
N GLU A 88 11.56 18.40 -2.32
CA GLU A 88 12.66 17.54 -2.76
C GLU A 88 12.19 16.46 -3.75
N ALA A 89 11.02 15.87 -3.53
CA ALA A 89 10.41 14.96 -4.49
C ALA A 89 10.15 15.63 -5.83
N HIS A 90 9.63 16.86 -5.86
CA HIS A 90 9.43 17.61 -7.10
C HIS A 90 10.72 17.81 -7.90
N LYS A 91 11.84 18.12 -7.23
CA LYS A 91 13.14 18.21 -7.91
C LYS A 91 13.55 16.87 -8.53
N LYS A 92 13.35 15.77 -7.80
CA LYS A 92 13.70 14.42 -8.28
C LYS A 92 12.81 13.96 -9.42
N ILE A 93 11.51 14.27 -9.37
CA ILE A 93 10.57 14.01 -10.46
C ILE A 93 11.00 14.76 -11.73
N ALA A 94 11.40 16.03 -11.62
CA ALA A 94 11.86 16.82 -12.76
C ALA A 94 13.19 16.32 -13.38
N GLU A 95 13.97 15.54 -12.63
CA GLU A 95 15.22 14.91 -13.08
C GLU A 95 15.01 13.48 -13.62
N ALA A 96 13.82 12.91 -13.47
CA ALA A 96 13.51 11.52 -13.80
C ALA A 96 12.64 11.41 -15.06
N ASP A 97 12.73 10.25 -15.69
CA ASP A 97 11.95 9.83 -16.84
C ASP A 97 11.55 8.34 -16.69
N CYS A 98 10.86 7.80 -17.69
CA CYS A 98 10.35 6.44 -17.66
C CYS A 98 11.44 5.35 -17.60
N ASP A 99 12.68 5.68 -17.99
CA ASP A 99 13.79 4.73 -18.03
C ASP A 99 14.75 4.89 -16.84
N THR A 100 14.46 5.83 -15.94
CA THR A 100 15.31 6.15 -14.80
C THR A 100 15.55 4.90 -13.94
N PRO A 101 16.80 4.38 -13.83
CA PRO A 101 17.06 3.04 -13.30
C PRO A 101 16.59 2.81 -11.87
N VAL A 102 16.61 3.85 -11.03
CA VAL A 102 16.13 3.73 -9.64
C VAL A 102 14.61 3.56 -9.59
N VAL A 103 13.87 4.12 -10.56
CA VAL A 103 12.42 4.00 -10.66
C VAL A 103 12.06 2.61 -11.18
N THR A 104 12.57 2.25 -12.36
CA THR A 104 12.27 0.97 -13.01
C THR A 104 12.74 -0.22 -12.17
N GLY A 105 13.99 -0.17 -11.68
CA GLY A 105 14.55 -1.22 -10.83
C GLY A 105 13.80 -1.40 -9.50
N TRP A 106 13.31 -0.31 -8.90
CA TRP A 106 12.49 -0.42 -7.69
C TRP A 106 11.13 -1.03 -7.98
N ILE A 107 10.46 -0.61 -9.06
CA ILE A 107 9.14 -1.12 -9.45
C ILE A 107 9.24 -2.62 -9.75
N ASP A 108 10.18 -3.04 -10.59
CA ASP A 108 10.39 -4.44 -10.97
C ASP A 108 10.69 -5.31 -9.73
N GLY A 109 11.57 -4.84 -8.85
CA GLY A 109 11.93 -5.56 -7.63
C GLY A 109 10.79 -5.65 -6.61
N SER A 110 9.88 -4.66 -6.60
CA SER A 110 8.80 -4.57 -5.62
C SER A 110 7.50 -5.24 -6.07
N LYS A 111 7.27 -5.38 -7.38
CA LYS A 111 5.99 -5.84 -7.95
C LYS A 111 5.47 -7.17 -7.38
N PRO A 112 6.30 -8.22 -7.20
CA PRO A 112 5.85 -9.45 -6.56
C PRO A 112 5.34 -9.24 -5.13
N ASN A 113 6.03 -8.38 -4.36
CA ASN A 113 5.68 -8.09 -2.98
C ASN A 113 4.43 -7.20 -2.88
N MET A 114 4.21 -6.32 -3.87
CA MET A 114 2.97 -5.54 -3.95
C MET A 114 1.74 -6.46 -4.05
N GLN A 115 1.83 -7.53 -4.84
CA GLN A 115 0.76 -8.49 -5.02
C GLN A 115 0.59 -9.44 -3.84
N GLY A 116 1.70 -10.01 -3.35
CA GLY A 116 1.69 -11.07 -2.34
C GLY A 116 1.61 -10.59 -0.90
N GLU A 117 2.12 -9.39 -0.61
CA GLU A 117 2.26 -8.89 0.77
C GLU A 117 1.47 -7.59 1.01
N MET A 118 1.53 -6.62 0.09
CA MET A 118 0.88 -5.31 0.27
C MET A 118 -0.64 -5.36 0.04
N LEU A 119 -1.05 -5.85 -1.13
CA LEU A 119 -2.46 -5.90 -1.54
C LEU A 119 -3.36 -6.65 -0.55
N PRO A 120 -3.00 -7.85 -0.04
CA PRO A 120 -3.88 -8.63 0.83
C PRO A 120 -4.33 -7.89 2.09
N GLY A 121 -3.48 -7.03 2.67
CA GLY A 121 -3.84 -6.25 3.85
C GLY A 121 -5.01 -5.29 3.58
N PHE A 122 -5.00 -4.61 2.43
CA PHE A 122 -6.10 -3.73 2.02
C PHE A 122 -7.37 -4.51 1.70
N LEU A 123 -7.23 -5.62 0.96
CA LEU A 123 -8.37 -6.47 0.58
C LEU A 123 -9.05 -7.08 1.80
N LEU A 124 -8.28 -7.61 2.76
CA LEU A 124 -8.84 -8.16 4.00
C LEU A 124 -9.50 -7.07 4.84
N THR A 125 -8.92 -5.88 4.92
CA THR A 125 -9.55 -4.74 5.61
C THR A 125 -10.91 -4.40 5.00
N TYR A 126 -10.99 -4.29 3.67
CA TYR A 126 -12.27 -4.07 3.00
C TYR A 126 -13.27 -5.19 3.27
N LYS A 127 -12.86 -6.45 3.03
CA LYS A 127 -13.71 -7.63 3.20
C LYS A 127 -14.27 -7.71 4.62
N THR A 128 -13.41 -7.65 5.63
CA THR A 128 -13.83 -7.76 7.04
C THR A 128 -14.87 -6.69 7.37
N ILE A 129 -14.66 -5.44 6.98
CA ILE A 129 -15.63 -4.36 7.25
C ILE A 129 -16.93 -4.56 6.46
N ALA A 130 -16.85 -5.00 5.20
CA ALA A 130 -18.02 -5.27 4.37
C ALA A 130 -18.92 -6.37 4.95
N GLU A 131 -18.34 -7.32 5.69
CA GLU A 131 -19.03 -8.46 6.32
C GLU A 131 -19.55 -8.16 7.73
N MET A 132 -19.27 -6.99 8.29
CA MET A 132 -19.83 -6.58 9.59
C MET A 132 -21.34 -6.35 9.50
N ASP A 133 -22.06 -6.75 10.56
CA ASP A 133 -23.50 -6.47 10.72
C ASP A 133 -23.77 -4.96 10.71
N GLU A 134 -22.97 -4.21 11.47
CA GLU A 134 -22.98 -2.75 11.50
C GLU A 134 -21.67 -2.21 10.93
N ARG A 135 -21.78 -1.56 9.77
CA ARG A 135 -20.61 -1.02 9.05
C ARG A 135 -20.33 0.42 9.51
N PRO A 136 -19.06 0.81 9.73
CA PRO A 136 -18.70 2.20 9.98
C PRO A 136 -19.20 3.15 8.89
N LEU A 137 -19.68 4.33 9.26
CA LEU A 137 -20.19 5.33 8.30
C LEU A 137 -19.14 5.72 7.25
N VAL A 138 -17.87 5.83 7.65
CA VAL A 138 -16.77 6.12 6.73
C VAL A 138 -16.66 5.04 5.65
N PHE A 139 -16.93 3.77 5.96
CA PHE A 139 -16.93 2.70 4.95
C PHE A 139 -18.09 2.86 3.98
N THR A 140 -19.31 3.06 4.50
CA THR A 140 -20.51 3.16 3.65
C THR A 140 -20.50 4.38 2.75
N MET A 141 -19.86 5.48 3.19
CA MET A 141 -19.69 6.68 2.37
C MET A 141 -18.66 6.55 1.24
N ASN A 142 -17.72 5.61 1.33
CA ASN A 142 -16.61 5.50 0.38
C ASN A 142 -16.66 4.23 -0.50
N ALA A 143 -17.39 3.19 -0.11
CA ALA A 143 -17.42 1.92 -0.82
C ALA A 143 -17.89 2.09 -2.29
N VAL A 144 -17.30 1.31 -3.23
CA VAL A 144 -17.65 1.37 -4.67
C VAL A 144 -19.15 1.26 -4.88
N THR A 145 -19.76 0.34 -4.15
CA THR A 145 -21.14 -0.09 -4.32
C THR A 145 -21.79 -0.30 -2.96
N LEU A 146 -23.10 -0.09 -2.91
CA LEU A 146 -23.90 -0.48 -1.74
C LEU A 146 -23.97 -2.01 -1.59
N ASP A 147 -23.95 -2.74 -2.72
CA ASP A 147 -23.81 -4.18 -2.75
C ASP A 147 -22.34 -4.59 -2.89
N THR A 148 -21.70 -4.87 -1.76
CA THR A 148 -20.28 -5.24 -1.66
C THR A 148 -19.99 -6.70 -2.02
N ARG A 149 -21.01 -7.54 -2.22
CA ARG A 149 -20.85 -9.00 -2.44
C ARG A 149 -19.96 -9.36 -3.65
N PRO A 150 -20.04 -8.68 -4.80
CA PRO A 150 -19.15 -8.95 -5.94
C PRO A 150 -17.68 -8.68 -5.60
N VAL A 151 -17.41 -7.58 -4.89
CA VAL A 151 -16.05 -7.21 -4.47
C VAL A 151 -15.50 -8.24 -3.48
N VAL A 152 -16.30 -8.65 -2.50
CA VAL A 152 -15.92 -9.71 -1.53
C VAL A 152 -15.59 -11.02 -2.23
N SER A 153 -16.40 -11.42 -3.22
CA SER A 153 -16.17 -12.65 -3.99
C SER A 153 -14.87 -12.57 -4.82
N ALA A 154 -14.56 -11.41 -5.40
CA ALA A 154 -13.30 -11.18 -6.10
C ALA A 154 -12.09 -11.23 -5.16
N ILE A 155 -12.21 -10.67 -3.96
CA ILE A 155 -11.17 -10.73 -2.92
C ILE A 155 -10.86 -12.20 -2.58
N ASP A 156 -11.88 -13.02 -2.36
CA ASP A 156 -11.70 -14.44 -2.04
C ASP A 156 -11.00 -15.21 -3.17
N ALA A 157 -11.40 -14.94 -4.42
CA ALA A 157 -10.73 -15.52 -5.57
C ALA A 157 -9.25 -15.10 -5.64
N LYS A 158 -8.94 -13.82 -5.42
CA LYS A 158 -7.55 -13.31 -5.44
C LYS A 158 -6.70 -13.95 -4.35
N LEU A 159 -7.19 -14.05 -3.12
CA LEU A 159 -6.45 -14.66 -2.01
C LEU A 159 -6.20 -16.16 -2.27
N ALA A 160 -7.18 -16.87 -2.84
CA ALA A 160 -7.01 -18.27 -3.23
C ALA A 160 -5.96 -18.46 -4.33
N VAL A 161 -5.93 -17.56 -5.33
CA VAL A 161 -4.91 -17.58 -6.39
C VAL A 161 -3.52 -17.35 -5.81
N LEU A 162 -3.34 -16.33 -4.96
CA LEU A 162 -2.04 -16.05 -4.32
C LEU A 162 -1.55 -17.25 -3.50
N GLN A 163 -2.44 -17.91 -2.78
CA GLN A 163 -2.11 -19.14 -2.06
C GLN A 163 -1.69 -20.27 -2.99
N ALA A 164 -2.41 -20.49 -4.08
CA ALA A 164 -2.11 -21.56 -5.05
C ALA A 164 -0.78 -21.33 -5.79
N GLU A 165 -0.43 -20.06 -6.04
CA GLU A 165 0.84 -19.65 -6.66
C GLU A 165 2.03 -19.73 -5.70
N GLY A 166 1.80 -20.02 -4.42
CA GLY A 166 2.85 -20.06 -3.40
C GLY A 166 3.38 -18.68 -3.01
N ALA A 167 2.61 -17.61 -3.26
CA ALA A 167 2.93 -16.29 -2.76
C ALA A 167 3.00 -16.33 -1.23
N THR A 168 3.93 -15.58 -0.64
CA THR A 168 4.10 -15.51 0.81
C THR A 168 3.42 -14.24 1.30
N PRO A 169 2.46 -14.31 2.25
CA PRO A 169 1.83 -13.11 2.79
C PRO A 169 2.79 -12.37 3.73
N GLU A 170 2.42 -11.14 4.10
CA GLU A 170 3.21 -10.31 5.01
C GLU A 170 3.61 -11.07 6.28
N GLY A 171 4.90 -11.03 6.61
CA GLY A 171 5.45 -11.69 7.80
C GLY A 171 5.64 -13.21 7.68
N GLY A 172 5.47 -13.79 6.49
CA GLY A 172 5.87 -15.16 6.18
C GLY A 172 5.03 -16.26 6.84
N LYS A 173 3.79 -15.95 7.23
CA LYS A 173 2.88 -16.91 7.86
C LYS A 173 2.10 -17.70 6.80
N PRO A 174 1.61 -18.91 7.12
CA PRO A 174 0.65 -19.59 6.25
C PRO A 174 -0.58 -18.71 5.98
N TRP A 175 -1.13 -18.77 4.77
CA TRP A 175 -2.31 -17.98 4.36
C TRP A 175 -3.50 -18.06 5.33
N PRO A 176 -3.92 -19.24 5.82
CA PRO A 176 -5.02 -19.33 6.79
C PRO A 176 -4.73 -18.56 8.08
N ASP A 177 -3.50 -18.65 8.60
CA ASP A 177 -3.09 -17.95 9.82
C ASP A 177 -3.03 -16.44 9.60
N TYR A 178 -2.52 -16.00 8.44
CA TYR A 178 -2.45 -14.59 8.07
C TYR A 178 -3.86 -13.98 7.96
N ILE A 179 -4.78 -14.65 7.26
CA ILE A 179 -6.17 -14.21 7.08
C ILE A 179 -6.86 -14.13 8.43
N SER A 180 -6.82 -15.19 9.25
CA SER A 180 -7.49 -15.22 10.55
C SER A 180 -7.01 -14.08 11.45
N ARG A 181 -5.69 -13.92 11.60
CA ARG A 181 -5.12 -12.91 12.50
C ARG A 181 -5.38 -11.48 12.04
N THR A 182 -5.33 -11.25 10.73
CA THR A 182 -5.60 -9.93 10.16
C THR A 182 -7.07 -9.56 10.38
N THR A 183 -8.00 -10.47 10.08
CA THR A 183 -9.43 -10.30 10.33
C THR A 183 -9.73 -10.02 11.81
N ASP A 184 -9.16 -10.80 12.73
CA ASP A 184 -9.33 -10.60 14.18
C ASP A 184 -8.83 -9.22 14.63
N GLN A 185 -7.70 -8.79 14.08
CA GLN A 185 -7.14 -7.47 14.36
C GLN A 185 -8.03 -6.34 13.83
N ILE A 186 -8.58 -6.47 12.62
CA ILE A 186 -9.50 -5.49 12.04
C ILE A 186 -10.77 -5.40 12.89
N ASN A 187 -11.39 -6.54 13.23
CA ASN A 187 -12.56 -6.58 14.10
C ASN A 187 -12.31 -5.90 15.46
N THR A 188 -11.15 -6.14 16.07
CA THR A 188 -10.76 -5.48 17.32
C THR A 188 -10.67 -3.96 17.17
N VAL A 189 -10.06 -3.49 16.07
CA VAL A 189 -9.93 -2.05 15.80
C VAL A 189 -11.30 -1.41 15.52
N MET A 190 -12.13 -2.05 14.69
CA MET A 190 -13.44 -1.52 14.33
C MET A 190 -14.36 -1.45 15.55
N LYS A 191 -14.33 -2.47 16.42
CA LYS A 191 -15.09 -2.45 17.68
C LYS A 191 -14.69 -1.26 18.55
N ALA A 192 -13.40 -1.08 18.82
CA ALA A 192 -12.92 0.05 19.64
C ALA A 192 -13.28 1.41 19.02
N TYR A 193 -13.25 1.52 17.69
CA TYR A 193 -13.64 2.72 16.95
C TYR A 193 -15.15 3.02 17.05
N MET A 194 -16.00 2.01 17.00
CA MET A 194 -17.46 2.17 17.07
C MET A 194 -17.97 2.37 18.51
N ASP A 195 -17.28 1.78 19.50
CA ASP A 195 -17.66 1.85 20.92
C ASP A 195 -17.09 3.10 21.65
N ASP A 196 -16.43 4.02 20.94
CA ASP A 196 -15.77 5.24 21.47
C ASP A 196 -14.84 4.95 22.67
N GLU A 197 -14.08 3.86 22.58
CA GLU A 197 -13.17 3.45 23.66
C GLU A 197 -11.97 4.41 23.76
N THR A 198 -11.85 5.10 24.90
CA THR A 198 -10.74 6.02 25.20
C THR A 198 -9.35 5.34 25.24
N GLU A 199 -9.31 4.01 25.31
CA GLU A 199 -8.08 3.20 25.32
C GLU A 199 -7.75 2.56 23.96
N ALA A 200 -8.43 2.98 22.89
CA ALA A 200 -8.19 2.46 21.56
C ALA A 200 -6.73 2.62 21.14
N ARG A 201 -6.16 1.56 20.54
CA ARG A 201 -4.75 1.53 20.08
C ARG A 201 -4.46 2.47 18.91
N MET A 202 -5.48 2.99 18.26
CA MET A 202 -5.40 3.96 17.17
C MET A 202 -6.44 5.04 17.41
N LYS A 203 -6.09 6.29 17.07
CA LYS A 203 -7.03 7.40 17.21
C LYS A 203 -8.15 7.29 16.17
N PRO A 204 -9.34 7.84 16.42
CA PRO A 204 -10.47 7.74 15.49
C PRO A 204 -10.18 8.25 14.07
N ASP A 205 -9.38 9.30 13.93
CA ASP A 205 -8.95 9.85 12.64
C ASP A 205 -8.02 8.91 11.87
N GLU A 206 -7.10 8.23 12.57
CA GLU A 206 -6.24 7.20 11.99
C GLU A 206 -7.03 5.98 11.52
N VAL A 207 -8.05 5.58 12.28
CA VAL A 207 -8.96 4.49 11.88
C VAL A 207 -9.79 4.90 10.66
N ALA A 208 -10.34 6.11 10.64
CA ALA A 208 -11.08 6.61 9.48
C ALA A 208 -10.21 6.66 8.21
N ALA A 209 -8.96 7.10 8.34
CA ALA A 209 -7.99 7.10 7.24
C ALA A 209 -7.69 5.67 6.74
N LEU A 210 -7.48 4.71 7.65
CA LEU A 210 -7.29 3.29 7.31
C LEU A 210 -8.48 2.75 6.50
N ILE A 211 -9.71 3.02 6.94
CA ILE A 211 -10.94 2.59 6.25
C ILE A 211 -10.99 3.21 4.84
N ALA A 212 -10.79 4.52 4.73
CA ALA A 212 -10.84 5.22 3.45
C ALA A 212 -9.77 4.71 2.46
N GLN A 213 -8.56 4.46 2.95
CA GLN A 213 -7.46 3.92 2.14
C GLN A 213 -7.74 2.47 1.69
N ALA A 214 -8.23 1.61 2.59
CA ALA A 214 -8.59 0.23 2.24
C ALA A 214 -9.68 0.18 1.17
N VAL A 215 -10.67 1.05 1.29
CA VAL A 215 -11.70 1.21 0.27
C VAL A 215 -11.09 1.69 -1.04
N MET A 216 -10.41 2.84 -1.07
CA MET A 216 -9.82 3.39 -2.30
C MET A 216 -8.91 2.38 -3.03
N VAL A 217 -8.00 1.70 -2.32
CA VAL A 217 -7.08 0.73 -2.92
C VAL A 217 -7.84 -0.49 -3.46
N THR A 218 -8.78 -1.03 -2.69
CA THR A 218 -9.60 -2.19 -3.12
C THR A 218 -10.45 -1.84 -4.33
N ASN A 219 -11.02 -0.63 -4.36
CA ASN A 219 -11.82 -0.13 -5.48
C ASN A 219 -10.98 -0.07 -6.76
N LEU A 220 -9.83 0.62 -6.74
CA LEU A 220 -8.95 0.73 -7.89
C LEU A 220 -8.44 -0.63 -8.37
N TRP A 221 -8.17 -1.55 -7.43
CA TRP A 221 -7.79 -2.92 -7.77
C TRP A 221 -8.93 -3.67 -8.47
N TYR A 222 -10.14 -3.58 -7.92
CA TYR A 222 -11.31 -4.26 -8.45
C TYR A 222 -11.69 -3.74 -9.84
N GLU A 223 -11.77 -2.43 -10.01
CA GLU A 223 -12.13 -1.78 -11.28
C GLU A 223 -11.10 -2.11 -12.37
N GLY A 224 -9.81 -1.98 -12.07
CA GLY A 224 -8.73 -2.28 -13.01
C GLY A 224 -8.60 -3.76 -13.38
N THR A 225 -9.14 -4.68 -12.56
CA THR A 225 -9.06 -6.12 -12.81
C THR A 225 -10.34 -6.69 -13.44
N TYR A 226 -11.51 -6.18 -13.06
CA TYR A 226 -12.79 -6.82 -13.36
C TYR A 226 -13.75 -5.97 -14.19
N LEU A 227 -13.59 -4.65 -14.26
CA LEU A 227 -14.50 -3.78 -15.03
C LEU A 227 -13.94 -3.35 -16.38
N GLN A 228 -12.62 -3.37 -16.58
CA GLN A 228 -12.01 -3.02 -17.87
C GLN A 228 -12.12 -4.13 -18.95
N VAL A 229 -12.86 -5.22 -18.69
CA VAL A 229 -13.01 -6.35 -19.63
C VAL A 229 -14.21 -6.15 -20.58
N GLU A 230 -15.12 -5.20 -20.33
CA GLU A 230 -16.37 -5.07 -21.11
C GLU A 230 -16.32 -4.08 -22.30
N ASP A 231 -15.30 -3.23 -22.44
CA ASP A 231 -15.23 -2.22 -23.53
C ASP A 231 -14.42 -2.68 -24.76
N GLY A 232 -14.16 -3.98 -24.89
CA GLY A 232 -13.25 -4.57 -25.90
C GLY A 232 -13.86 -5.51 -26.94
N GLU A 233 -15.19 -5.63 -27.03
CA GLU A 233 -15.87 -6.41 -28.10
C GLU A 233 -16.36 -5.55 -29.27
#